data_AF-A0A2K4YDK7-F1
#
_entry.id   AF-A0A2K4YDK7-F1
#
_cell.length_a   1.000
_cell.length_b   1.000
_cell.length_c   1.000
_cell.angle_alpha   90.00
_cell.angle_beta   90.00
_cell.angle_gamma   90.00
#
_symmetry.space_group_name_H-M   'P 1'
#
loop_
_entity.id
_entity.type
_entity.pdbx_description
1 polymer ?
#
loop_
_entity_poly.entity_id
_entity_poly.type
_entity_poly.pdbx_seq_one_letter_code
_entity_poly.pdbx_strand_id
1 'polypeptide(L)' 'MSKPDKVTAIVRKKDGTNESQDAAIAAGQQTHRFEFPAIDKSAVQEVLLASSSGRCFVVGS' A
#
# COMPACT_ATOMS: atom_id res chain seq x y z
N MET A 1 15.44 -1.18 -18.04
CA MET A 1 15.09 -2.56 -17.63
C MET A 1 14.19 -2.49 -16.41
N SER A 2 13.07 -3.22 -16.40
CA SER A 2 12.22 -3.37 -15.20
C SER A 2 13.06 -4.08 -14.14
N LYS A 3 13.25 -3.44 -12.98
CA LYS A 3 13.93 -4.03 -11.83
C LYS A 3 12.86 -4.46 -10.82
N PRO A 4 13.08 -5.55 -10.09
CA PRO A 4 12.23 -5.87 -8.97
C PRO A 4 12.29 -4.74 -7.95
N ASP A 5 11.14 -4.41 -7.35
CA ASP A 5 11.04 -3.36 -6.34
C ASP A 5 10.28 -3.86 -5.11
N LYS A 6 10.59 -3.30 -3.95
CA LYS A 6 9.81 -3.50 -2.73
C LYS A 6 8.77 -2.40 -2.66
N VAL A 7 7.50 -2.78 -2.61
CA VAL A 7 6.39 -1.87 -2.38
C VAL A 7 5.81 -2.13 -0.99
N THR A 8 5.59 -1.07 -0.22
CA THR A 8 4.90 -1.10 1.06
C THR A 8 3.57 -0.37 0.91
N ALA A 9 2.46 -1.07 1.18
CA ALA A 9 1.15 -0.47 1.35
C ALA A 9 0.94 -0.18 2.84
N ILE A 10 0.56 1.05 3.19
CA ILE A 10 0.29 1.48 4.56
C ILE A 10 -1.14 2.03 4.60
N VAL A 11 -2.00 1.44 5.41
CA VAL A 11 -3.33 1.97 5.71
C VAL A 11 -3.22 2.78 6.99
N ARG A 12 -3.48 4.08 6.90
CA ARG A 12 -3.63 4.94 8.08
C ARG A 12 -5.08 5.05 8.46
N LYS A 13 -5.39 4.79 9.72
CA LYS A 13 -6.75 4.83 10.26
C LYS A 13 -7.03 6.14 10.98
N LYS A 14 -8.30 6.51 11.06
CA LYS A 14 -8.79 7.74 11.72
C LYS A 14 -8.50 7.75 13.23
N ASP A 15 -8.29 6.59 13.84
CA ASP A 15 -7.89 6.45 15.24
C ASP A 15 -6.38 6.73 15.48
N GLY A 16 -5.62 7.03 14.42
CA GLY A 16 -4.18 7.31 14.46
C GLY A 16 -3.29 6.06 14.39
N THR A 17 -3.87 4.86 14.34
CA THR A 17 -3.10 3.61 14.16
C THR A 17 -2.93 3.27 12.69
N ASN A 18 -1.89 2.49 12.37
CA ASN A 18 -1.58 2.10 11.00
C ASN A 18 -1.43 0.59 10.88
N GLU A 19 -1.71 0.07 9.70
CA GLU A 19 -1.36 -1.28 9.29
C GLU A 19 -0.62 -1.26 7.97
N SER A 20 0.31 -2.20 7.76
CA SER A 20 1.13 -2.21 6.56
C SER A 20 1.40 -3.61 6.06
N GLN A 21 1.53 -3.74 4.73
CA GLN A 21 1.98 -4.94 4.05
C GLN A 21 3.10 -4.60 3.09
N ASP A 22 4.13 -5.44 3.08
CA ASP A 22 5.23 -5.38 2.14
C ASP A 22 5.03 -6.41 1.02
N ALA A 23 5.37 -6.02 -0.20
CA ALA A 23 5.40 -6.91 -1.35
C ALA A 23 6.69 -6.71 -2.15
N ALA A 24 7.32 -7.82 -2.53
CA ALA A 24 8.35 -7.83 -3.54
C ALA A 24 7.68 -7.95 -4.92
N ILE A 25 7.76 -6.91 -5.73
CA ILE A 25 7.25 -6.87 -7.10
C ILE A 25 8.37 -7.34 -8.01
N ALA A 26 8.19 -8.49 -8.67
CA ALA A 26 9.20 -9.01 -9.58
C ALA A 26 9.30 -8.16 -10.87
N ALA A 27 10.47 -8.21 -11.53
CA ALA A 27 10.62 -7.60 -12.84
C ALA A 27 9.60 -8.21 -13.83
N GLY A 28 8.83 -7.35 -14.50
CA GLY A 28 7.76 -7.78 -15.42
C GLY A 28 6.43 -8.14 -14.76
N GLN A 29 6.33 -8.15 -13.43
CA GLN A 29 5.04 -8.27 -12.74
C GLN A 29 4.24 -6.97 -12.91
N GLN A 30 3.07 -7.06 -13.54
CA GLN A 30 2.26 -5.87 -13.83
C GLN A 30 1.37 -5.45 -12.65
N THR A 31 0.89 -6.42 -11.86
CA THR A 31 -0.07 -6.15 -10.78
C THR A 31 0.27 -6.93 -9.52
N HIS A 32 0.08 -6.29 -8.37
CA HIS A 32 0.03 -6.93 -7.06
C HIS A 32 -1.15 -6.38 -6.29
N ARG A 33 -1.85 -7.24 -5.53
CA ARG A 33 -3.04 -6.86 -4.78
C ARG A 33 -2.74 -6.95 -3.29
N PHE A 34 -2.80 -5.81 -2.62
CA PHE A 34 -2.79 -5.72 -1.17
C PHE A 34 -4.21 -5.84 -0.64
N GLU A 35 -4.41 -6.63 0.41
CA GLU A 35 -5.71 -6.80 1.05
C GLU A 35 -5.61 -6.62 2.55
N PHE A 36 -6.50 -5.81 3.12
CA PHE A 36 -6.59 -5.56 4.55
C PHE A 36 -7.99 -5.97 5.05
N PRO A 37 -8.31 -7.28 5.07
CA PRO A 37 -9.66 -7.76 5.35
C PRO A 37 -10.13 -7.47 6.79
N ALA A 38 -9.19 -7.28 7.73
CA ALA A 38 -9.49 -6.94 9.11
C ALA A 38 -9.78 -5.43 9.33
N ILE A 39 -9.56 -4.59 8.32
CA ILE A 39 -9.76 -3.14 8.43
C ILE A 39 -11.12 -2.77 7.87
N ASP A 40 -11.96 -2.21 8.74
CA ASP A 40 -13.21 -1.57 8.31
C ASP A 40 -12.90 -0.36 7.40
N LYS A 41 -13.56 -0.29 6.25
CA LYS A 41 -13.36 0.80 5.28
C LYS A 41 -13.61 2.18 5.88
N SER A 42 -14.59 2.30 6.78
CA SER A 42 -14.94 3.57 7.43
C SER A 42 -13.86 4.05 8.40
N ALA A 43 -13.01 3.13 8.89
CA ALA A 43 -11.87 3.46 9.75
C ALA A 43 -10.67 4.00 8.95
N VAL A 44 -10.62 3.79 7.63
CA VAL A 44 -9.52 4.26 6.78
C VAL A 44 -9.58 5.78 6.65
N GLN A 45 -8.44 6.42 6.89
CA GLN A 45 -8.22 7.83 6.60
C GLN A 45 -7.53 8.00 5.24
N GLU A 46 -6.44 7.26 5.02
CA GLU A 46 -5.69 7.27 3.77
C GLU A 46 -4.91 5.97 3.56
N VAL A 47 -4.57 5.67 2.31
CA VAL A 47 -3.66 4.58 1.96
C VAL A 47 -2.41 5.15 1.29
N LEU A 48 -1.23 4.78 1.77
CA LEU A 48 0.05 5.17 1.21
C LEU A 48 0.71 3.99 0.52
N LEU A 49 1.17 4.19 -0.71
CA LEU A 49 1.99 3.24 -1.45
C LEU A 49 3.40 3.80 -1.54
N ALA A 50 4.34 3.15 -0.87
CA ALA A 50 5.75 3.51 -0.88
C ALA A 50 6.54 2.49 -1.70
N SER A 51 7.44 2.97 -2.55
CA SER A 51 8.36 2.17 -3.36
C SER A 51 9.75 2.80 -3.33
N SER A 52 10.76 2.14 -3.91
CA SER A 52 12.09 2.75 -4.07
C SER A 52 12.07 4.04 -4.91
N SER A 53 11.05 4.19 -5.77
CA SER A 53 10.90 5.34 -6.68
C SER A 53 10.12 6.52 -6.11
N GLY A 54 9.48 6.36 -4.94
CA GLY A 54 8.70 7.42 -4.30
C GLY A 54 7.50 6.91 -3.50
N ARG A 55 6.68 7.87 -3.04
CA ARG A 55 5.45 7.60 -2.29
C ARG A 55 4.24 8.22 -3.00
N CYS A 56 3.17 7.44 -3.14
CA CYS A 56 1.87 7.88 -3.62
C CYS A 56 0.86 7.77 -2.48
N PHE A 57 -0.10 8.71 -2.42
CA PHE A 57 -1.23 8.64 -1.49
C PHE A 57 -2.52 8.41 -2.28
N VAL A 58 -3.37 7.53 -1.77
CA VAL A 58 -4.69 7.23 -2.32
C VAL A 58 -5.71 7.61 -1.25
N VAL A 59 -6.54 8.60 -1.57
CA VAL A 59 -7.72 8.95 -0.77
C VAL A 59 -8.89 8.16 -1.32
N GLY A 60 -9.50 7.33 -0.47
CA GLY A 60 -10.78 6.72 -0.80
C GLY A 60 -11.87 7.79 -0.74
N SER A 61 -12.60 7.97 -1.83
CA SER A 61 -13.84 8.75 -1.91
C SER A 61 -15.02 8.01 -1.30
#